data_AF-A0A3M1KGT2-F1
#
_entry.id   AF-A0A3M1KGT2-F1
#
_cell.length_a   1.000
_cell.length_b   1.000
_cell.length_c   1.000
_cell.angle_alpha   90.00
_cell.angle_beta   90.00
_cell.angle_gamma   90.00
#
_symmetry.space_group_name_H-M   'P 1'
#
loop_
_entity.id
_entity.type
_entity.pdbx_description
1 polymer ?
#
loop_
_entity_poly.entity_id
_entity_poly.type
_entity_poly.pdbx_seq_one_letter_code
_entity_poly.pdbx_strand_id
1 'polypeptide(L)' 'MSKSIRWTPEAEKRLKRAPFFVRPVIRKRAEEAARERNLDVVDEALLDELKSGAHKGDSPG' A
#
# COMPACT_ATOMS: atom_id res chain seq x y z
N MET A 1 -21.82 0.96 -7.72
CA MET A 1 -21.30 1.68 -6.53
C MET A 1 -19.78 1.65 -6.56
N SER A 2 -19.14 2.81 -6.56
CA SER A 2 -17.68 2.94 -6.46
C SER A 2 -17.25 2.52 -5.04
N LYS A 3 -16.86 1.25 -4.89
CA LYS A 3 -16.36 0.69 -3.63
C LYS A 3 -15.06 1.42 -3.28
N SER A 4 -15.17 2.43 -2.43
CA SER A 4 -14.05 3.24 -1.98
C SER A 4 -13.33 2.45 -0.90
N ILE A 5 -12.17 1.88 -1.24
CA ILE A 5 -11.33 1.14 -0.30
C ILE A 5 -10.91 2.11 0.82
N ARG A 6 -11.19 1.76 2.07
CA ARG A 6 -10.76 2.52 3.24
C ARG A 6 -9.28 2.25 3.51
N TRP A 7 -8.59 3.21 4.08
CA TRP A 7 -7.19 3.09 4.48
C TRP A 7 -7.06 3.30 5.97
N THR A 8 -6.27 2.46 6.63
CA THR A 8 -5.95 2.69 8.05
C THR A 8 -4.97 3.86 8.19
N PRO A 9 -4.98 4.56 9.34
CA PRO A 9 -4.01 5.62 9.59
C PRO A 9 -2.56 5.12 9.53
N GLU A 10 -2.27 3.88 9.93
CA GLU A 10 -0.94 3.28 9.75
C GLU A 10 -0.56 3.12 8.27
N ALA A 11 -1.50 2.62 7.46
CA ALA A 11 -1.29 2.43 6.02
C ALA A 11 -1.02 3.77 5.32
N GLU A 12 -1.82 4.80 5.65
CA GLU A 12 -1.60 6.15 5.12
C GLU A 12 -0.25 6.74 5.51
N LYS A 13 0.21 6.53 6.75
CA LYS A 13 1.54 6.99 7.20
C LYS A 13 2.65 6.33 6.38
N ARG A 14 2.56 5.02 6.13
CA ARG A 14 3.50 4.29 5.25
C ARG A 14 3.47 4.84 3.82
N LEU A 15 2.27 5.07 3.27
CA LEU A 15 2.12 5.65 1.93
C LEU A 15 2.74 7.04 1.86
N LYS A 16 2.58 7.87 2.90
CA LYS A 16 3.17 9.22 3.00
C LYS A 16 4.70 9.21 3.10
N ARG A 17 5.32 8.12 3.58
CA ARG A 17 6.78 7.95 3.54
C ARG A 17 7.33 7.68 2.14
N ALA A 18 6.50 7.17 1.25
CA ALA A 18 6.91 6.86 -0.11
C ALA A 18 6.95 8.14 -0.98
N PRO A 19 7.89 8.23 -1.95
CA PRO A 19 7.97 9.37 -2.87
C PRO A 19 6.67 9.61 -3.64
N PHE A 20 6.39 10.86 -4.00
CA PHE A 20 5.11 11.26 -4.61
C PHE A 20 4.74 10.48 -5.88
N PHE A 21 5.73 10.09 -6.69
CA PHE A 21 5.52 9.35 -7.94
C PHE A 21 5.17 7.87 -7.71
N VAL A 22 5.62 7.27 -6.60
CA VAL A 22 5.26 5.87 -6.26
C VAL A 22 3.99 5.76 -5.42
N ARG A 23 3.58 6.83 -4.72
CA ARG A 23 2.33 6.86 -3.94
C ARG A 23 1.12 6.33 -4.72
N PRO A 24 0.80 6.81 -5.94
CA PRO A 24 -0.33 6.28 -6.69
C PRO A 24 -0.14 4.81 -7.10
N VAL A 25 1.10 4.36 -7.33
CA VAL A 25 1.40 2.96 -7.69
C VAL A 25 1.12 2.02 -6.52
N ILE A 26 1.65 2.35 -5.34
CA ILE A 26 1.46 1.57 -4.11
C ILE A 26 -0.03 1.56 -3.74
N ARG A 27 -0.69 2.73 -3.84
CA ARG A 27 -2.10 2.86 -3.55
C ARG A 27 -2.95 1.96 -4.46
N LYS A 28 -2.71 2.00 -5.77
CA LYS A 28 -3.41 1.15 -6.73
C LYS A 28 -3.19 -0.33 -6.43
N ARG A 29 -1.94 -0.76 -6.23
CA ARG A 29 -1.58 -2.14 -5.88
C ARG A 29 -2.30 -2.63 -4.62
N ALA A 30 -2.39 -1.78 -3.60
CA ALA A 30 -3.09 -2.08 -2.36
C ALA A 30 -4.60 -2.17 -2.54
N GLU A 31 -5.21 -1.26 -3.30
CA GLU A 31 -6.62 -1.32 -3.63
C GLU A 31 -6.97 -2.58 -4.44
N GLU A 32 -6.11 -2.99 -5.37
CA GLU A 32 -6.25 -4.23 -6.13
C GLU A 32 -6.13 -5.46 -5.21
N ALA A 33 -5.07 -5.56 -4.40
CA ALA A 33 -4.86 -6.67 -3.49
C ALA A 33 -5.98 -6.80 -2.44
N ALA A 34 -6.47 -5.67 -1.91
CA ALA A 34 -7.61 -5.66 -1.02
C ALA A 34 -8.86 -6.22 -1.71
N ARG A 35 -9.14 -5.77 -2.95
CA ARG A 35 -10.29 -6.25 -3.73
C ARG A 35 -10.20 -7.74 -4.06
N GLU A 36 -9.02 -8.23 -4.42
CA GLU A 36 -8.77 -9.67 -4.65
C GLU A 36 -9.04 -10.51 -3.40
N ARG A 37 -8.70 -9.97 -2.22
CA ARG A 37 -8.94 -10.61 -0.92
C ARG A 37 -10.33 -10.33 -0.34
N ASN A 38 -11.23 -9.69 -1.10
CA ASN A 38 -12.54 -9.24 -0.66
C ASN A 38 -12.52 -8.28 0.56
N LEU A 39 -11.39 -7.60 0.76
CA LEU A 39 -11.20 -6.60 1.79
C LEU A 39 -11.72 -5.24 1.30
N ASP A 40 -12.33 -4.49 2.20
CA ASP A 40 -12.75 -3.10 1.98
C ASP A 40 -11.80 -2.10 2.64
N VAL A 41 -10.75 -2.60 3.32
CA VAL A 41 -9.77 -1.80 4.06
C VAL A 41 -8.36 -2.23 3.70
N VAL A 42 -7.48 -1.25 3.49
CA VAL A 42 -6.04 -1.40 3.32
C VAL A 42 -5.38 -1.07 4.64
N ASP A 43 -4.78 -2.07 5.26
CA ASP A 43 -3.98 -1.95 6.46
C ASP A 43 -2.47 -1.91 6.13
N GLU A 44 -1.65 -1.73 7.17
CA GLU A 44 -0.21 -1.63 6.97
C GLU A 44 0.46 -2.96 6.59
N ALA A 45 -0.10 -4.11 6.97
CA ALA A 45 0.43 -5.42 6.61
C ALA A 45 0.23 -5.69 5.12
N LEU A 46 -0.91 -5.29 4.54
CA LEU A 46 -1.11 -5.34 3.09
C LEU A 46 -0.08 -4.48 2.35
N LEU A 47 0.20 -3.27 2.86
CA LEU A 47 1.25 -2.42 2.29
C LEU A 47 2.66 -2.99 2.47
N ASP A 48 2.92 -3.66 3.58
CA ASP A 48 4.20 -4.31 3.87
C ASP A 48 4.47 -5.48 2.92
N GLU A 49 3.45 -6.32 2.67
CA GLU A 49 3.49 -7.36 1.63
C GLU A 49 3.82 -6.77 0.26
N LEU A 50 3.20 -5.65 -0.11
CA LEU A 50 3.41 -5.01 -1.42
C LEU A 50 4.76 -4.32 -1.53
N LYS A 51 5.26 -3.70 -0.46
CA LYS A 51 6.55 -3.01 -0.43
C LYS A 51 7.71 -4.01 -0.46
N SER A 52 7.53 -5.21 0.07
CA SER A 52 8.53 -6.29 0.02
C SER A 52 8.90 -6.71 -1.41
N GLY A 53 8.07 -6.38 -2.42
CA GLY A 53 8.42 -6.54 -3.84
C GLY A 53 9.28 -5.41 -4.43
N ALA A 54 9.42 -4.26 -3.76
CA ALA A 54 10.07 -3.06 -4.28
C ALA A 54 11.44 -2.76 -3.63
N HIS A 55 11.93 -3.64 -2.75
CA HIS A 55 13.10 -3.36 -1.93
C HIS A 55 14.18 -4.45 -1.98
N LYS A 56 14.83 -4.56 -3.14
CA LYS A 56 16.26 -4.82 -3.17
C LYS A 56 16.93 -3.48 -3.44
N GLY A 57 17.06 -2.61 -2.43
CA GLY A 57 17.55 -1.25 -2.67
C GLY A 57 17.81 -0.30 -1.49
N ASP A 58 17.68 -0.68 -0.22
CA ASP A 58 18.20 0.13 0.90
C ASP A 58 18.58 -0.82 2.02
N SER A 59 19.86 -1.19 1.99
CA SER A 59 20.62 -1.55 3.18
C SER A 59 21.76 -0.53 3.22
N PRO A 60 21.76 0.46 4.12
CA PRO A 60 22.99 1.13 4.48
C PRO A 60 23.71 0.22 5.47
N GLY A 61 24.72 -0.49 4.97
CA GLY A 61 25.74 -1.16 5.78
C GLY A 61 27.07 -0.49 5.54
#